data_AF-A0A7C5DRU3-F1
#
_entry.id   AF-A0A7C5DRU3-F1
#
_cell.length_a   1.000
_cell.length_b   1.000
_cell.length_c   1.000
_cell.angle_alpha   90.00
_cell.angle_beta   90.00
_cell.angle_gamma   90.00
#
_symmetry.space_group_name_H-M   'P 1'
#
loop_
_entity.id
_entity.type
_entity.pdbx_description
1 polymer ?
#
loop_
_entity_poly.entity_id
_entity_poly.type
_entity_poly.pdbx_seq_one_letter_code
_entity_poly.pdbx_strand_id
1 'polypeptide(L)'
;KLLKVEPLLKRYGVPFINFEHDEWLELEVKGRFWQSFRVPRSIYEAEKRVYLANMRPHSSARFTASLKLSVGWIDLKDREYLHVDRDLVGWKIPELNLGWQPDLILIDGRRTTTNWHGRGEYVYPNVILASGDMVAVDAEAVRILKTFPGDNRLDIPVEEMEQIRGAIELGLGTLDYELVEAPANTKTEQEGISFREQKS
;
A
#
# COMPACT_ATOMS: atom_id res chain seq x y z
N LYS A 1 12.81 18.58 9.12
CA LYS A 1 13.46 18.30 7.81
C LYS A 1 12.35 17.99 6.84
N LEU A 2 11.99 18.93 5.95
CA LEU A 2 11.04 18.65 4.86
C LEU A 2 11.52 17.41 4.10
N LEU A 3 10.60 16.50 3.81
CA LEU A 3 10.86 15.32 2.99
C LEU A 3 11.50 15.84 1.69
N LYS A 4 12.67 15.31 1.29
CA LYS A 4 13.33 15.66 0.01
C LYS A 4 12.47 15.32 -1.23
N VAL A 5 11.22 14.90 -1.03
CA VAL A 5 10.24 14.56 -2.05
C VAL A 5 9.69 15.81 -2.74
N GLU A 6 9.42 16.91 -2.02
CA GLU A 6 8.81 18.10 -2.61
C GLU A 6 9.67 18.73 -3.72
N PRO A 7 11.00 18.92 -3.55
CA PRO A 7 11.85 19.39 -4.66
C PRO A 7 11.86 18.44 -5.86
N LEU A 8 11.74 17.13 -5.63
CA LEU A 8 11.70 16.12 -6.69
C LEU A 8 10.39 16.19 -7.47
N LEU A 9 9.26 16.27 -6.76
CA LEU A 9 7.93 16.43 -7.35
C LEU A 9 7.87 17.73 -8.17
N LYS A 10 8.36 18.84 -7.61
CA LYS A 10 8.47 20.13 -8.31
C LYS A 10 9.32 20.03 -9.58
N ARG A 11 10.45 19.30 -9.54
CA ARG A 11 11.31 19.09 -10.71
C ARG A 11 10.56 18.40 -11.86
N TYR A 12 9.65 17.49 -11.55
CA TYR A 12 8.86 16.75 -12.55
C TYR A 12 7.48 17.38 -12.81
N GLY A 13 7.18 18.57 -12.29
CA GLY A 13 5.88 19.21 -12.46
C GLY A 13 4.73 18.46 -11.78
N VAL A 14 5.03 17.61 -10.79
CA VAL A 14 4.02 16.84 -10.06
C VAL A 14 3.57 17.65 -8.83
N PRO A 15 2.28 17.96 -8.69
CA PRO A 15 1.78 18.64 -7.49
C PRO A 15 1.88 17.70 -6.28
N PHE A 16 2.28 18.27 -5.14
CA PHE A 16 2.20 17.57 -3.85
C PHE A 16 0.88 17.93 -3.17
N ILE A 17 0.08 16.92 -2.84
CA ILE A 17 -1.19 17.08 -2.13
C ILE A 17 -1.01 16.51 -0.72
N ASN A 18 -1.14 17.36 0.29
CA ASN A 18 -1.21 16.92 1.68
C ASN A 18 -2.68 16.69 2.06
N PHE A 19 -3.06 15.42 2.24
CA PHE A 19 -4.41 15.02 2.61
C PHE A 19 -4.92 15.64 3.92
N GLU A 20 -4.03 16.02 4.85
CA GLU A 20 -4.44 16.72 6.09
C GLU A 20 -5.12 18.07 5.82
N HIS A 21 -4.81 18.70 4.68
CA HIS A 21 -5.37 19.99 4.27
C HIS A 21 -6.37 19.86 3.12
N ASP A 22 -6.74 18.63 2.75
CA ASP A 22 -7.74 18.36 1.72
C ASP A 22 -9.16 18.41 2.32
N GLU A 23 -10.17 18.43 1.46
CA GLU A 23 -11.55 18.25 1.86
C GLU A 23 -11.82 16.78 2.18
N TRP A 24 -12.44 16.51 3.33
CA TRP A 24 -12.79 15.17 3.75
C TRP A 24 -14.24 14.85 3.35
N LEU A 25 -14.40 13.83 2.50
CA LEU A 25 -15.69 13.32 2.04
C LEU A 25 -16.03 12.05 2.79
N GLU A 26 -17.30 11.86 3.14
CA GLU A 26 -17.77 10.58 3.66
C GLU A 26 -17.99 9.61 2.50
N LEU A 27 -17.37 8.43 2.60
CA LEU A 27 -17.51 7.32 1.66
C LEU A 27 -18.25 6.19 2.35
N GLU A 28 -19.43 5.88 1.83
CA GLU A 28 -20.20 4.72 2.28
C GLU A 28 -19.64 3.43 1.67
N VAL A 29 -19.54 2.38 2.48
CA VAL A 29 -19.13 1.03 2.06
C VAL A 29 -20.02 -0.01 2.73
N LYS A 30 -20.10 -1.20 2.15
CA LYS A 30 -20.90 -2.32 2.69
C LYS A 30 -19.99 -3.35 3.37
N GLY A 31 -19.17 -2.89 4.30
CA GLY A 31 -18.27 -3.72 5.10
C GLY A 31 -18.95 -4.31 6.34
N ARG A 32 -18.34 -5.34 6.93
CA ARG A 32 -18.73 -5.87 8.24
C ARG A 32 -18.28 -4.94 9.37
N PHE A 33 -17.12 -4.30 9.24
CA PHE A 33 -16.57 -3.39 10.24
C PHE A 33 -16.82 -1.92 9.89
N TRP A 34 -16.92 -1.59 8.60
CA TRP A 34 -17.15 -0.23 8.14
C TRP A 34 -18.50 -0.10 7.43
N GLN A 35 -19.30 0.89 7.84
CA GLN A 35 -20.46 1.35 7.07
C GLN A 35 -20.13 2.60 6.26
N SER A 36 -19.25 3.45 6.80
CA SER A 36 -18.64 4.57 6.11
C SER A 36 -17.29 4.91 6.75
N PHE A 37 -16.47 5.66 6.03
CA PHE A 37 -15.26 6.33 6.53
C PHE A 37 -14.96 7.56 5.68
N ARG A 38 -14.10 8.45 6.16
CA ARG A 38 -13.77 9.70 5.49
C ARG A 38 -12.48 9.60 4.69
N VAL A 39 -12.52 10.19 3.50
CA VAL A 39 -11.45 10.16 2.52
C VAL A 39 -11.18 11.55 1.94
N PRO A 40 -9.95 11.86 1.50
CA PRO A 40 -9.63 13.10 0.81
C PRO A 40 -10.34 13.19 -0.54
N ARG A 41 -10.88 14.36 -0.88
CA ARG A 41 -11.53 14.62 -2.17
C ARG A 41 -10.59 14.27 -3.33
N SER A 42 -9.31 14.63 -3.24
CA SER A 42 -8.35 14.42 -4.33
C SER A 42 -8.16 12.93 -4.71
N ILE A 43 -8.13 12.02 -3.73
CA ILE A 43 -8.04 10.57 -4.01
C ILE A 43 -9.40 9.98 -4.40
N TYR A 44 -10.50 10.55 -3.89
CA TYR A 44 -11.86 10.14 -4.25
C TYR A 44 -12.18 10.44 -5.72
N GLU A 45 -11.81 11.63 -6.21
CA GLU A 45 -12.08 12.09 -7.58
C GLU A 45 -11.08 11.55 -8.61
N ALA A 46 -9.99 10.92 -8.18
CA ALA A 46 -8.97 10.38 -9.08
C ALA A 46 -9.54 9.31 -10.03
N GLU A 47 -9.32 9.48 -11.32
CA GLU A 47 -9.69 8.47 -12.34
C GLU A 47 -8.77 7.25 -12.31
N LYS A 48 -7.50 7.47 -11.96
CA LYS A 48 -6.45 6.46 -11.89
C LYS A 48 -5.64 6.58 -10.61
N ARG A 49 -5.34 5.44 -9.98
CA ARG A 49 -4.65 5.36 -8.69
C ARG A 49 -3.45 4.42 -8.79
N VAL A 50 -2.26 4.97 -8.54
CA VAL A 50 -1.02 4.19 -8.46
C VAL A 50 -0.53 4.17 -7.03
N TYR A 51 -0.38 2.98 -6.47
CA TYR A 51 0.06 2.76 -5.10
C TYR A 51 1.56 2.54 -5.05
N LEU A 52 2.26 3.33 -4.24
CA LEU A 52 3.69 3.18 -3.98
C LEU A 52 3.87 2.71 -2.54
N ALA A 53 3.98 1.40 -2.36
CA ALA A 53 4.11 0.77 -1.05
C ALA A 53 5.56 0.42 -0.71
N ASN A 54 5.79 0.10 0.55
CA ASN A 54 6.93 -0.69 0.99
C ASN A 54 6.42 -2.03 1.52
N MET A 55 7.29 -3.04 1.58
CA MET A 55 6.99 -4.29 2.28
C MET A 55 7.78 -4.37 3.57
N ARG A 56 7.12 -4.61 4.70
CA ARG A 56 7.78 -4.87 5.99
C ARG A 56 6.84 -5.54 6.99
N PRO A 57 7.34 -6.23 8.01
CA PRO A 57 6.54 -6.62 9.16
C PRO A 57 5.97 -5.39 9.88
N HIS A 58 4.87 -5.57 10.61
CA HIS A 58 4.18 -4.48 11.29
C HIS A 58 3.52 -4.94 12.59
N SER A 59 3.56 -4.08 13.61
CA SER A 59 3.07 -4.40 14.96
C SER A 59 1.55 -4.54 15.05
N SER A 60 0.84 -4.05 14.04
CA SER A 60 -0.60 -4.24 13.84
C SER A 60 -0.84 -4.84 12.47
N ALA A 61 -1.64 -5.91 12.41
CA ALA A 61 -1.95 -6.67 11.20
C ALA A 61 -0.75 -7.40 10.55
N ARG A 62 0.32 -7.68 11.30
CA ARG A 62 1.51 -8.50 10.92
C ARG A 62 2.43 -7.92 9.86
N PHE A 63 1.91 -7.27 8.82
CA PHE A 63 2.72 -6.69 7.74
C PHE A 63 2.13 -5.37 7.21
N THR A 64 2.98 -4.62 6.52
CA THR A 64 2.65 -3.46 5.69
C THR A 64 2.99 -3.81 4.26
N ALA A 65 2.03 -3.60 3.36
CA ALA A 65 2.17 -3.65 1.91
C ALA A 65 1.04 -2.79 1.29
N SER A 66 0.48 -3.18 0.14
CA SER A 66 -0.48 -2.37 -0.61
C SER A 66 -1.84 -2.23 0.08
N LEU A 67 -2.41 -3.30 0.65
CA LEU A 67 -3.72 -3.26 1.32
C LEU A 67 -3.75 -2.24 2.46
N LYS A 68 -2.62 -2.11 3.18
CA LYS A 68 -2.47 -1.23 4.34
C LYS A 68 -2.25 0.24 3.98
N LEU A 69 -1.94 0.56 2.72
CA LEU A 69 -1.88 1.96 2.28
C LEU A 69 -3.21 2.69 2.48
N SER A 70 -4.32 1.93 2.52
CA SER A 70 -5.64 2.46 2.82
C SER A 70 -5.73 3.23 4.14
N VAL A 71 -4.98 2.80 5.14
CA VAL A 71 -4.90 3.47 6.45
C VAL A 71 -4.28 4.87 6.34
N GLY A 72 -3.48 5.13 5.30
CA GLY A 72 -2.78 6.39 5.10
C GLY A 72 -3.65 7.51 4.54
N TRP A 73 -4.81 7.17 3.98
CA TRP A 73 -5.73 8.15 3.39
C TRP A 73 -7.10 8.22 4.08
N ILE A 74 -7.29 7.55 5.22
CA ILE A 74 -8.46 7.80 6.08
C ILE A 74 -8.18 8.90 7.09
N ASP A 75 -9.24 9.54 7.59
CA ASP A 75 -9.12 10.62 8.56
C ASP A 75 -8.64 10.13 9.95
N LEU A 76 -8.28 11.07 10.83
CA LEU A 76 -7.72 10.74 12.14
C LEU A 76 -8.70 9.96 13.04
N LYS A 77 -9.99 10.29 13.03
CA LYS A 77 -11.00 9.65 13.86
C LYS A 77 -11.31 8.23 13.37
N ASP A 78 -11.34 8.02 12.06
CA ASP A 78 -11.50 6.70 11.45
C ASP A 78 -10.25 5.85 11.73
N ARG A 79 -9.07 6.47 11.72
CA ARG A 79 -7.84 5.81 12.14
C ARG A 79 -7.85 5.44 13.63
N GLU A 80 -8.43 6.25 14.49
CA GLU A 80 -8.65 5.88 15.90
C GLU A 80 -9.58 4.67 15.99
N TYR A 81 -10.74 4.70 15.32
CA TYR A 81 -11.67 3.56 15.26
C TYR A 81 -11.03 2.26 14.78
N LEU A 82 -10.18 2.34 13.74
CA LEU A 82 -9.42 1.21 13.24
C LEU A 82 -8.61 0.53 14.36
N HIS A 83 -7.99 1.32 15.23
CA HIS A 83 -7.06 0.85 16.26
C HIS A 83 -7.67 0.61 17.65
N VAL A 84 -8.96 0.88 17.85
CA VAL A 84 -9.66 0.61 19.13
C VAL A 84 -9.48 -0.84 19.57
N ASP A 85 -9.69 -1.77 18.64
CA ASP A 85 -9.46 -3.21 18.86
C ASP A 85 -8.31 -3.66 17.96
N ARG A 86 -7.16 -3.95 18.59
CA ARG A 86 -5.93 -4.31 17.90
C ARG A 86 -5.99 -5.67 17.21
N ASP A 87 -6.80 -6.58 17.72
CA ASP A 87 -6.91 -7.94 17.18
C ASP A 87 -7.74 -7.94 15.90
N LEU A 88 -8.63 -6.96 15.74
CA LEU A 88 -9.45 -6.79 14.54
C LEU A 88 -8.82 -5.90 13.46
N VAL A 89 -7.70 -5.24 13.72
CA VAL A 89 -7.06 -4.32 12.74
C VAL A 89 -6.80 -5.02 11.40
N GLY A 90 -6.33 -6.26 11.43
CA GLY A 90 -6.06 -7.03 10.20
C GLY A 90 -7.31 -7.29 9.35
N TRP A 91 -8.48 -7.43 9.98
CA TRP A 91 -9.76 -7.63 9.32
C TRP A 91 -10.43 -6.34 8.86
N LYS A 92 -10.17 -5.22 9.56
CA LYS A 92 -10.70 -3.90 9.21
C LYS A 92 -10.01 -3.27 8.00
N ILE A 93 -8.72 -3.56 7.77
CA ILE A 93 -7.93 -2.93 6.71
C ILE A 93 -8.45 -3.27 5.30
N PRO A 94 -8.74 -4.54 4.95
CA PRO A 94 -9.23 -4.89 3.62
C PRO A 94 -10.50 -4.12 3.24
N GLU A 95 -11.43 -3.94 4.18
CA GLU A 95 -12.69 -3.23 3.93
C GLU A 95 -12.53 -1.76 3.55
N LEU A 96 -11.44 -1.10 3.95
CA LEU A 96 -11.14 0.25 3.48
C LEU A 96 -10.99 0.26 1.94
N ASN A 97 -10.46 -0.81 1.35
CA ASN A 97 -10.30 -0.94 -0.10
C ASN A 97 -11.60 -1.34 -0.84
N LEU A 98 -12.76 -1.37 -0.17
CA LEU A 98 -14.06 -1.47 -0.84
C LEU A 98 -14.45 -0.16 -1.53
N GLY A 99 -13.90 0.97 -1.08
CA GLY A 99 -14.16 2.28 -1.69
C GLY A 99 -13.62 2.38 -3.13
N TRP A 100 -12.39 1.92 -3.33
CA TRP A 100 -11.74 1.79 -4.64
C TRP A 100 -10.53 0.87 -4.54
N GLN A 101 -10.06 0.42 -5.69
CA GLN A 101 -8.82 -0.35 -5.84
C GLN A 101 -7.81 0.45 -6.68
N PRO A 102 -6.50 0.27 -6.47
CA PRO A 102 -5.48 0.86 -7.33
C PRO A 102 -5.48 0.21 -8.72
N ASP A 103 -5.14 0.99 -9.75
CA ASP A 103 -4.91 0.48 -11.10
C ASP A 103 -3.52 -0.17 -11.25
N LEU A 104 -2.56 0.28 -10.44
CA LEU A 104 -1.19 -0.23 -10.41
C LEU A 104 -0.62 -0.10 -9.01
N ILE A 105 0.06 -1.13 -8.56
CA ILE A 105 0.79 -1.17 -7.29
C ILE A 105 2.26 -1.39 -7.62
N LEU A 106 3.13 -0.59 -7.00
CA LEU A 106 4.57 -0.79 -6.96
C LEU A 106 5.00 -0.94 -5.50
N ILE A 107 5.63 -2.06 -5.17
CA ILE A 107 6.20 -2.29 -3.84
C ILE A 107 7.72 -2.13 -3.92
N ASP A 108 8.24 -1.13 -3.20
CA ASP A 108 9.68 -0.98 -2.99
C ASP A 108 10.16 -2.00 -1.94
N GLY A 109 10.69 -3.12 -2.43
CA GLY A 109 11.30 -4.18 -1.64
C GLY A 109 12.83 -4.13 -1.63
N ARG A 110 13.45 -3.02 -2.05
CA ARG A 110 14.92 -2.93 -2.15
C ARG A 110 15.60 -3.11 -0.78
N ARG A 111 14.93 -2.66 0.28
CA ARG A 111 15.32 -2.90 1.67
C ARG A 111 14.10 -3.03 2.55
N THR A 112 14.20 -3.83 3.60
CA THR A 112 13.14 -4.02 4.60
C THR A 112 13.74 -4.39 5.95
N THR A 113 12.92 -4.51 6.98
CA THR A 113 13.31 -4.97 8.33
C THR A 113 12.67 -6.32 8.62
N THR A 114 13.23 -7.12 9.52
CA THR A 114 12.68 -8.45 9.85
C THR A 114 12.06 -8.54 11.24
N ASN A 115 12.08 -7.46 12.04
CA ASN A 115 11.41 -7.43 13.33
C ASN A 115 9.94 -7.04 13.18
N TRP A 116 9.04 -7.68 13.94
CA TRP A 116 7.60 -7.49 13.90
C TRP A 116 7.13 -6.06 14.16
N HIS A 117 7.96 -5.20 14.76
CA HIS A 117 7.66 -3.77 14.89
C HIS A 117 7.86 -2.97 13.59
N GLY A 118 8.44 -3.57 12.55
CA GLY A 118 8.78 -2.89 11.30
C GLY A 118 9.93 -1.89 11.44
N ARG A 119 10.82 -2.13 12.41
CA ARG A 119 11.99 -1.30 12.75
C ARG A 119 13.16 -2.20 13.12
N GLY A 120 14.38 -1.73 12.88
CA GLY A 120 15.59 -2.48 13.20
C GLY A 120 16.58 -2.46 12.04
N GLU A 121 17.46 -3.46 12.02
CA GLU A 121 18.43 -3.62 10.94
C GLU A 121 17.76 -3.91 9.60
N TYR A 122 18.36 -3.39 8.54
CA TYR A 122 17.89 -3.62 7.19
C TYR A 122 18.42 -4.92 6.63
N VAL A 123 17.53 -5.68 5.99
CA VAL A 123 17.86 -6.72 5.03
C VAL A 123 17.53 -6.22 3.62
N TYR A 124 18.10 -6.87 2.60
CA TYR A 124 18.08 -6.38 1.22
C TYR A 124 17.55 -7.43 0.25
N PRO A 125 16.21 -7.53 0.11
CA PRO A 125 15.60 -8.37 -0.91
C PRO A 125 15.94 -7.92 -2.34
N ASN A 126 16.24 -6.63 -2.54
CA ASN A 126 16.64 -6.05 -3.84
C ASN A 126 15.62 -6.24 -4.97
N VAL A 127 14.32 -6.23 -4.63
CA VAL A 127 13.22 -6.35 -5.60
C VAL A 127 12.37 -5.09 -5.67
N ILE A 128 11.73 -4.89 -6.83
CA ILE A 128 10.53 -4.05 -6.97
C ILE A 128 9.45 -4.98 -7.49
N LEU A 129 8.33 -5.07 -6.78
CA LEU A 129 7.16 -5.84 -7.22
C LEU A 129 6.17 -4.89 -7.89
N ALA A 130 5.48 -5.39 -8.92
CA ALA A 130 4.44 -4.65 -9.62
C ALA A 130 3.24 -5.56 -9.87
N SER A 131 2.02 -5.04 -9.65
CA SER A 131 0.78 -5.78 -9.89
C SER A 131 -0.42 -4.83 -10.01
N GLY A 132 -1.48 -5.27 -10.69
CA GLY A 132 -2.82 -4.66 -10.57
C GLY A 132 -3.69 -5.31 -9.50
N ASP A 133 -3.26 -6.46 -8.94
CA ASP A 133 -3.97 -7.23 -7.91
C ASP A 133 -3.28 -7.05 -6.55
N MET A 134 -4.02 -6.55 -5.56
CA MET A 134 -3.54 -6.28 -4.21
C MET A 134 -3.21 -7.56 -3.42
N VAL A 135 -4.02 -8.60 -3.57
CA VAL A 135 -3.82 -9.87 -2.85
C VAL A 135 -2.57 -10.56 -3.37
N ALA A 136 -2.42 -10.65 -4.70
CA ALA A 136 -1.27 -11.30 -5.33
C ALA A 136 0.06 -10.64 -4.89
N VAL A 137 0.13 -9.31 -4.97
CA VAL A 137 1.39 -8.58 -4.67
C VAL A 137 1.72 -8.53 -3.18
N ASP A 138 0.72 -8.42 -2.31
CA ASP A 138 0.93 -8.47 -0.86
C ASP A 138 1.33 -9.89 -0.43
N ALA A 139 0.73 -10.91 -1.03
CA ALA A 139 1.08 -12.30 -0.76
C ALA A 139 2.53 -12.59 -1.18
N GLU A 140 2.96 -12.14 -2.36
CA GLU A 140 4.35 -12.28 -2.79
C GLU A 140 5.32 -11.51 -1.88
N ALA A 141 4.99 -10.27 -1.53
CA ALA A 141 5.78 -9.48 -0.58
C ALA A 141 5.97 -10.21 0.75
N VAL A 142 4.90 -10.81 1.29
CA VAL A 142 4.97 -11.62 2.52
C VAL A 142 5.81 -12.88 2.32
N ARG A 143 5.67 -13.61 1.19
CA ARG A 143 6.50 -14.79 0.88
C ARG A 143 7.98 -14.43 0.89
N ILE A 144 8.36 -13.30 0.27
CA ILE A 144 9.73 -12.80 0.29
C ILE A 144 10.17 -12.45 1.73
N LEU A 145 9.35 -11.74 2.50
CA LEU A 145 9.67 -11.41 3.90
C LEU A 145 9.91 -12.64 4.77
N LYS A 146 9.19 -13.73 4.55
CA LYS A 146 9.35 -15.00 5.27
C LYS A 146 10.69 -15.70 5.00
N THR A 147 11.38 -15.37 3.90
CA THR A 147 12.70 -15.95 3.59
C THR A 147 13.83 -15.37 4.45
N PHE A 148 13.61 -14.21 5.08
CA PHE A 148 14.61 -13.56 5.92
C PHE A 148 14.43 -13.95 7.40
N PRO A 149 15.51 -14.32 8.11
CA PRO A 149 15.42 -14.66 9.52
C PRO A 149 15.04 -13.43 10.36
N GLY A 150 14.16 -13.64 11.34
CA GLY A 150 13.79 -12.62 12.32
C GLY A 150 12.48 -12.95 13.04
N ASP A 151 12.27 -12.29 14.17
CA ASP A 151 10.98 -12.30 14.88
C ASP A 151 9.98 -11.40 14.13
N ASN A 152 9.49 -11.86 12.97
CA ASN A 152 8.60 -11.11 12.08
C ASN A 152 7.11 -11.39 12.33
N ARG A 153 6.76 -12.45 13.07
CA ARG A 153 5.38 -12.94 13.31
C ARG A 153 4.60 -13.29 12.03
N LEU A 154 5.32 -13.69 10.99
CA LEU A 154 4.80 -14.14 9.70
C LEU A 154 4.83 -15.67 9.58
N ASP A 155 4.92 -16.38 10.70
CA ASP A 155 5.03 -17.83 10.85
C ASP A 155 3.72 -18.60 10.62
N ILE A 156 2.69 -17.92 10.10
CA ILE A 156 1.42 -18.53 9.67
C ILE A 156 1.32 -18.61 8.13
N PRO A 157 0.49 -19.50 7.57
CA PRO A 157 0.20 -19.51 6.14
C PRO A 157 -0.28 -18.14 5.63
N VAL A 158 0.06 -17.79 4.38
CA VAL A 158 -0.23 -16.45 3.82
C VAL A 158 -1.73 -16.23 3.69
N GLU A 159 -2.43 -17.28 3.26
CA GLU A 159 -3.89 -17.39 3.13
C GLU A 159 -4.63 -17.29 4.47
N GLU A 160 -3.96 -17.50 5.60
CA GLU A 160 -4.54 -17.37 6.94
C GLU A 160 -4.34 -15.97 7.54
N MET A 161 -3.48 -15.13 6.94
CA MET A 161 -3.24 -13.78 7.42
C MET A 161 -4.50 -12.93 7.23
N GLU A 162 -4.91 -12.23 8.29
CA GLU A 162 -6.22 -11.58 8.38
C GLU A 162 -6.44 -10.56 7.23
N GLN A 163 -5.40 -9.82 6.85
CA GLN A 163 -5.44 -8.88 5.72
C GLN A 163 -5.66 -9.59 4.37
N ILE A 164 -4.91 -10.67 4.11
CA ILE A 164 -4.99 -11.42 2.85
C ILE A 164 -6.33 -12.14 2.75
N ARG A 165 -6.69 -12.87 3.81
CA ARG A 165 -7.95 -13.62 3.88
C ARG A 165 -9.15 -12.71 3.72
N GLY A 166 -9.20 -11.61 4.48
CA GLY A 166 -10.29 -10.64 4.38
C GLY A 166 -10.39 -10.02 2.98
N ALA A 167 -9.25 -9.74 2.33
CA ALA A 167 -9.25 -9.21 0.97
C ALA A 167 -9.80 -10.22 -0.07
N ILE A 168 -9.46 -11.50 0.07
CA ILE A 168 -10.01 -12.58 -0.78
C ILE A 168 -11.52 -12.72 -0.56
N GLU A 169 -11.98 -12.73 0.70
CA GLU A 169 -13.41 -12.83 1.05
C GLU A 169 -14.23 -11.66 0.47
N LEU A 170 -13.62 -10.49 0.29
CA LEU A 170 -14.22 -9.31 -0.31
C LEU A 170 -14.07 -9.21 -1.84
N GLY A 171 -13.38 -10.16 -2.48
CA GLY A 171 -13.14 -10.15 -3.92
C GLY A 171 -12.16 -9.07 -4.38
N LEU A 172 -11.22 -8.66 -3.52
CA LEU A 172 -10.23 -7.61 -3.80
C LEU A 172 -8.97 -8.12 -4.51
N GLY A 173 -8.91 -9.41 -4.81
CA GLY A 173 -7.82 -10.04 -5.53
C GLY A 173 -7.77 -11.55 -5.29
N THR A 174 -6.71 -12.20 -5.78
CA THR A 174 -6.54 -13.66 -5.70
C THR A 174 -5.11 -14.07 -5.33
N LEU A 175 -4.98 -15.31 -4.80
CA LEU A 175 -3.70 -15.99 -4.60
C LEU A 175 -3.27 -16.82 -5.83
N ASP A 176 -4.13 -16.90 -6.85
CA ASP A 176 -3.84 -17.52 -8.13
C ASP A 176 -3.16 -16.50 -9.05
N TYR A 177 -1.83 -16.53 -9.09
CA TYR A 177 -1.02 -15.62 -9.89
C TYR A 177 0.27 -16.28 -10.36
N GLU A 178 0.85 -15.73 -11.41
CA GLU A 178 2.15 -16.13 -11.94
C GLU A 178 3.19 -15.04 -11.68
N LEU A 179 4.42 -15.45 -11.36
CA LEU A 179 5.56 -14.54 -11.25
C LEU A 179 6.24 -14.41 -12.61
N VAL A 180 6.27 -13.18 -13.11
CA VAL A 180 7.04 -12.83 -14.30
C VAL A 180 8.21 -11.97 -13.87
N GLU A 181 9.42 -12.53 -14.00
CA GLU A 181 10.65 -11.79 -13.73
C GLU A 181 11.06 -10.99 -14.97
N ALA A 182 11.46 -9.74 -14.74
CA ALA A 182 12.05 -8.88 -15.75
C ALA A 182 13.45 -8.45 -15.30
N PRO A 183 14.43 -8.37 -16.21
CA PRO A 183 15.74 -7.84 -15.86
C PRO A 183 15.62 -6.40 -15.37
N ALA A 184 16.37 -6.06 -14.32
CA ALA A 184 16.39 -4.70 -13.81
C ALA A 184 16.95 -3.75 -14.90
N ASN A 185 16.18 -2.71 -15.23
CA ASN A 185 16.70 -1.61 -16.02
C ASN A 185 17.76 -0.87 -15.19
N THR A 186 19.02 -0.98 -15.60
CA THR A 186 20.16 -0.33 -14.92
C THR A 186 20.35 1.13 -15.33
N LYS A 187 19.51 1.63 -16.24
CA LYS A 187 19.48 3.00 -16.73
C LYS A 187 18.03 3.46 -16.86
N THR A 188 17.75 4.67 -16.41
CA THR A 188 16.56 5.42 -16.81
C THR A 188 16.92 6.26 -18.03
N GLU A 189 16.86 5.67 -19.22
CA GLU A 189 16.78 6.47 -20.45
C GLU A 189 15.38 7.05 -20.52
N GLN A 190 15.13 8.12 -19.77
CA GLN A 190 14.02 9.00 -20.07
C GLN A 190 14.43 9.80 -21.31
N GLU A 191 14.18 9.26 -22.51
CA GLU A 191 14.00 10.14 -23.67
C GLU A 191 12.90 11.13 -23.30
N GLY A 192 13.25 12.43 -23.35
CA GLY A 192 12.47 13.49 -22.73
C GLY A 192 10.99 13.41 -23.08
N ILE A 193 10.15 13.11 -22.08
CA ILE A 193 8.72 13.33 -22.17
C ILE A 193 8.54 14.85 -22.28
N SER A 194 8.43 15.34 -23.51
CA SER A 194 7.98 16.69 -23.81
C SER A 194 6.53 16.78 -23.37
N PHE A 195 6.28 17.32 -22.19
CA PHE A 195 4.97 17.87 -21.87
C PHE A 195 4.78 19.04 -22.84
N ARG A 196 3.97 18.83 -23.89
CA ARG A 196 3.49 19.94 -24.70
C ARG A 196 2.73 20.87 -23.75
N GLU A 197 3.27 22.07 -23.54
CA GLU A 197 2.51 23.16 -22.93
C GLU A 197 1.21 23.29 -23.73
N GLN A 198 0.08 22.93 -23.10
CA GLN A 198 -1.22 23.38 -23.57
C GLN A 198 -1.24 24.89 -23.34
N LYS A 199 -0.96 25.65 -24.40
CA LYS A 199 -1.22 27.09 -24.45
C LYS A 199 -2.72 27.30 -24.27
N SER A 200 -3.11 27.97 -23.19
CA SER A 200 -4.36 28.75 -23.12
C SER A 200 -4.15 30.09 -23.83
#